data_AF-A0A839Q8N6-F1
#
_entry.id   AF-A0A839Q8N6-F1
#
_cell.length_a   1.000
_cell.length_b   1.000
_cell.length_c   1.000
_cell.angle_alpha   90.00
_cell.angle_beta   90.00
_cell.angle_gamma   90.00
#
_symmetry.space_group_name_H-M   'P 1'
#
loop_
_entity.id
_entity.type
_entity.pdbx_description
1 polymer ?
#
loop_
_entity_poly.entity_id
_entity_poly.type
_entity_poly.pdbx_seq_one_letter_code
_entity_poly.pdbx_strand_id
1 'polypeptide(L)' 'MSDNTTQAPQENAEKDPSDWVTGDEPMTGAQRSYLQTLAQEAGVEVPDDATKAQASEMIDDLQGKTGRGQ' A
#
# COMPACT_ATOMS: atom_id res chain seq x y z
N MET A 1 28.53 -35.80 -18.77
CA MET A 1 29.46 -34.65 -18.82
C MET A 1 28.82 -33.65 -19.77
N SER A 2 28.41 -32.44 -19.42
CA SER A 2 28.36 -31.71 -18.16
C SER A 2 27.51 -30.46 -18.42
N ASP A 3 26.60 -30.19 -17.49
CA ASP A 3 26.27 -28.87 -16.94
C ASP A 3 26.07 -27.69 -17.90
N ASN A 4 24.82 -27.25 -18.05
CA ASN A 4 24.54 -25.82 -17.90
C ASN A 4 23.11 -25.56 -17.41
N THR A 5 23.00 -25.61 -16.09
CA THR A 5 21.90 -25.10 -15.27
C THR A 5 21.85 -23.58 -15.38
N THR A 6 21.14 -23.04 -16.36
CA THR A 6 20.73 -21.62 -16.32
C THR A 6 19.34 -21.53 -15.72
N GLN A 7 19.29 -21.72 -14.40
CA GLN A 7 18.15 -21.32 -13.59
C GLN A 7 18.12 -19.78 -13.63
N ALA A 8 17.27 -19.21 -14.47
CA ALA A 8 17.00 -17.77 -14.42
C ALA A 8 16.56 -17.45 -12.98
N PRO A 9 17.12 -16.42 -12.32
CA PRO A 9 16.63 -16.03 -11.01
C PRO A 9 15.17 -15.61 -11.18
N GLN A 10 14.25 -16.42 -10.65
CA GLN A 10 12.88 -15.99 -10.38
C GLN A 10 12.94 -15.05 -9.18
N GLU A 11 13.64 -13.92 -9.33
CA GLU A 11 13.50 -12.80 -8.43
C GLU A 11 12.28 -12.01 -8.90
N ASN A 12 11.10 -12.57 -8.67
CA ASN A 12 9.96 -11.72 -8.34
C ASN A 12 10.30 -11.10 -6.99
N ALA A 13 11.18 -10.10 -7.00
CA ALA A 13 11.28 -9.17 -5.91
C ALA A 13 9.90 -8.52 -5.85
N GLU A 14 9.05 -9.03 -4.96
CA GLU A 14 7.95 -8.27 -4.39
C GLU A 14 8.59 -7.00 -3.82
N LYS A 15 8.76 -6.00 -4.68
CA LYS A 15 9.30 -4.72 -4.28
C LYS A 15 8.36 -4.19 -3.23
N ASP A 16 8.94 -3.85 -2.07
CA ASP A 16 8.21 -3.15 -1.03
C ASP A 16 7.49 -1.96 -1.70
N PRO A 17 6.17 -1.79 -1.50
CA PRO A 17 5.45 -0.64 -2.02
C PRO A 17 6.14 0.71 -1.73
N SER A 18 6.98 0.78 -0.68
CA SER A 18 7.83 1.94 -0.37
C SER A 18 8.94 2.20 -1.40
N ASP A 19 9.40 1.19 -2.14
CA ASP A 19 10.45 1.31 -3.17
C ASP A 19 9.92 1.79 -4.53
N TRP A 20 8.61 1.99 -4.66
CA TRP A 20 8.02 2.52 -5.87
C TRP A 20 8.13 4.05 -5.87
N VAL A 21 8.74 4.62 -6.91
CA VAL A 21 8.86 6.08 -7.11
C VAL A 21 7.49 6.79 -7.11
N THR A 22 6.41 6.06 -7.39
CA THR A 22 5.04 6.59 -7.30
C THR A 22 4.45 6.63 -5.89
N GLY A 23 5.13 6.03 -4.90
CA GLY A 23 4.70 5.98 -3.51
C GLY A 23 4.71 7.35 -2.85
N ASP A 24 5.65 8.22 -3.23
CA ASP A 24 5.79 9.60 -2.76
C ASP A 24 4.86 10.60 -3.47
N GLU A 25 4.13 10.16 -4.51
CA GLU A 25 3.13 11.01 -5.14
C GLU A 25 2.00 11.32 -4.15
N PRO A 26 1.30 12.46 -4.28
CA PRO A 26 0.09 12.72 -3.50
C PRO A 26 -0.91 11.56 -3.63
N MET A 27 -1.62 11.24 -2.55
CA MET A 27 -2.66 10.21 -2.61
C MET A 27 -3.66 10.48 -3.74
N THR A 28 -4.12 9.42 -4.38
CA THR A 28 -5.16 9.53 -5.41
C THR A 28 -6.49 9.98 -4.78
N GLY A 29 -7.37 10.59 -5.58
CA GLY A 29 -8.71 10.96 -5.10
C GLY A 29 -9.53 9.78 -4.57
N ALA A 30 -9.33 8.59 -5.15
CA ALA A 30 -9.97 7.35 -4.69
C ALA A 30 -9.46 6.94 -3.30
N GLN A 31 -8.13 6.95 -3.10
CA GLN A 31 -7.53 6.69 -1.79
C GLN A 31 -8.02 7.70 -0.75
N ARG A 32 -8.06 9.00 -1.06
CA ARG A 32 -8.56 10.03 -0.14
C ARG A 32 -9.99 9.77 0.32
N SER A 33 -10.90 9.52 -0.63
CA SER A 33 -12.32 9.28 -0.35
C SER A 33 -12.52 8.04 0.52
N TYR A 34 -11.80 6.97 0.21
CA TYR A 34 -11.90 5.73 0.98
C TYR A 34 -11.29 5.86 2.37
N LEU A 35 -10.10 6.49 2.46
CA LEU A 35 -9.43 6.78 3.73
C LEU A 35 -10.30 7.64 4.64
N GLN A 36 -10.98 8.68 4.13
CA GLN A 36 -11.93 9.49 4.91
C GLN A 36 -13.08 8.66 5.48
N THR A 37 -13.63 7.73 4.69
CA THR A 37 -14.72 6.86 5.14
C THR A 37 -14.27 5.98 6.30
N LEU A 38 -13.10 5.35 6.16
CA LEU A 38 -12.53 4.50 7.20
C LEU A 38 -12.14 5.31 8.46
N ALA A 39 -11.58 6.51 8.26
CA ALA A 39 -11.19 7.40 9.34
C ALA A 39 -12.42 7.85 10.17
N GLN A 40 -13.52 8.19 9.50
CA GLN A 40 -14.78 8.54 10.16
C GLN A 40 -15.33 7.38 11.01
N GLU A 41 -15.26 6.15 10.50
CA GLU A 41 -15.73 4.96 11.21
C GLU A 41 -14.83 4.58 12.40
N ALA A 42 -13.52 4.75 12.25
CA ALA A 42 -12.55 4.54 13.32
C ALA A 42 -12.50 5.73 14.31
N GLY A 43 -13.16 6.85 13.99
CA GLY A 43 -13.14 8.06 14.81
C GLY A 43 -11.76 8.74 14.88
N VAL A 44 -10.98 8.65 13.81
CA VAL A 44 -9.63 9.23 13.70
C VAL A 44 -9.56 10.28 12.60
N GLU A 45 -8.57 11.16 12.68
CA GLU A 45 -8.23 12.09 11.59
C GLU A 45 -7.14 11.50 10.71
N VAL A 46 -7.13 11.90 9.44
CA VAL A 46 -6.11 11.49 8.47
C VAL A 46 -5.49 12.72 7.81
N PRO A 47 -4.18 12.71 7.53
CA PRO A 47 -3.50 13.83 6.91
C PRO A 47 -3.99 14.04 5.46
N ASP A 48 -4.30 15.29 5.11
CA ASP A 48 -4.75 15.69 3.77
C ASP A 48 -3.63 15.65 2.71
N ASP A 49 -2.37 15.67 3.14
CA ASP A 49 -1.17 15.69 2.32
C ASP A 49 -0.44 14.35 2.26
N ALA A 50 -1.06 13.27 2.79
CA ALA A 50 -0.44 11.96 2.74
C ALA A 50 -0.17 11.51 1.29
N THR A 51 0.96 10.85 1.13
CA THR A 51 1.37 10.27 -0.13
C THR A 51 0.54 9.04 -0.47
N LYS A 52 0.62 8.57 -1.71
CA LYS A 52 -0.05 7.38 -2.18
C LYS A 52 0.34 6.15 -1.36
N ALA A 53 1.62 5.99 -1.02
CA ALA A 53 2.10 4.90 -0.18
C ALA A 53 1.52 4.99 1.24
N GLN A 54 1.63 6.16 1.88
CA GLN A 54 1.07 6.40 3.21
C GLN A 54 -0.45 6.16 3.24
N ALA A 55 -1.17 6.59 2.21
CA ALA A 55 -2.61 6.37 2.10
C ALA A 55 -2.95 4.87 2.00
N SER A 56 -2.19 4.09 1.24
CA SER A 56 -2.38 2.64 1.19
C SER A 56 -2.13 1.98 2.55
N GLU A 57 -1.03 2.32 3.24
CA GLU A 57 -0.72 1.78 4.57
C GLU A 57 -1.81 2.11 5.60
N MET A 58 -2.28 3.36 5.61
CA MET A 58 -3.36 3.78 6.51
C MET A 58 -4.70 3.10 6.18
N ILE A 59 -4.98 2.84 4.89
CA ILE A 59 -6.17 2.09 4.49
C ILE A 59 -6.13 0.68 5.08
N ASP A 60 -5.00 -0.02 4.96
CA ASP A 60 -4.87 -1.39 5.46
C ASP A 60 -5.04 -1.46 7.00
N ASP A 61 -4.40 -0.53 7.72
CA ASP A 61 -4.53 -0.41 9.18
C ASP A 61 -5.99 -0.10 9.61
N LEU A 62 -6.64 0.86 8.94
CA LEU A 62 -8.01 1.24 9.27
C LEU A 62 -9.04 0.19 8.85
N GLN A 63 -8.83 -0.54 7.76
CA GLN A 63 -9.66 -1.70 7.40
C GLN A 63 -9.61 -2.79 8.47
N GLY A 64 -8.42 -3.03 9.05
CA GLY A 64 -8.26 -3.93 10.19
C GLY A 64 -9.02 -3.44 11.43
N LYS A 65 -8.88 -2.15 11.77
CA LYS A 65 -9.55 -1.53 12.93
C LYS A 65 -11.08 -1.48 12.82
N THR A 66 -11.60 -1.23 11.62
CA THR A 66 -13.04 -1.16 11.34
C THR A 66 -13.68 -2.52 11.08
N GLY A 67 -12.89 -3.59 10.99
CA GLY A 67 -13.38 -4.95 10.75
C GLY A 67 -13.86 -5.20 9.32
N ARG A 68 -13.40 -4.40 8.34
CA ARG A 68 -13.79 -4.50 6.92
C ARG A 68 -12.89 -5.41 6.08
N GLY A 69 -11.70 -5.73 6.57
CA GLY A 69 -10.72 -6.59 5.87
C GLY A 69 -10.85 -8.09 6.15
N GLN A 70 -12.04 -8.59 6.53
CA GLN A 70 -12.29 -10.00 6.87
C GLN A 70 -13.34 -10.64 5.96
#